data_AF-A0A7Y5FMK3-F1
#
_entry.id   AF-A0A7Y5FMK3-F1
#
_cell.length_a   1.000
_cell.length_b   1.000
_cell.length_c   1.000
_cell.angle_alpha   90.00
_cell.angle_beta   90.00
_cell.angle_gamma   90.00
#
_symmetry.space_group_name_H-M   'P 1'
#
loop_
_entity.id
_entity.type
_entity.pdbx_description
1 polymer ?
#
loop_
_entity_poly.entity_id
_entity_poly.type
_entity_poly.pdbx_seq_one_letter_code
_entity_poly.pdbx_strand_id
1 'polypeptide(L)'
;MDLKTQAFDIALKLSEEIKPLGGSEISLPFEENYCYSVTGKYLEKPVKLMVYFGAKGLKVVLQGKLNPAEKDELSQLLGINAALFTAKKEAEIKEPEAYAGIDESGKGDFFGPLVITAVYVDNAIRKDFANTRIADSKTMTDADIIRSYKDIVSHKSLIYHTIVLKPNLYNRIYPKMGNLNALLSLCHAKCIKEIGRKIRPETVISDRFSDPARLQMYLDRFNVNANLISETGAEKYFAVALASVIARYKVLEWFSKASEILGVELPKGGNSVTESVASKVVQMRGRDFLPNVVKMHFKNLGRV
;
A
#
# COMPACT_ATOMS: atom_id res chain seq x y z
N MET A 1 -14.92 11.31 -23.20
CA MET A 1 -13.87 12.30 -23.52
C MET A 1 -12.54 11.56 -23.46
N ASP A 2 -11.73 11.60 -24.52
CA ASP A 2 -10.43 10.90 -24.52
C ASP A 2 -9.43 11.58 -23.58
N LEU A 3 -8.39 10.86 -23.15
CA LEU A 3 -7.41 11.36 -22.18
C LEU A 3 -6.59 12.53 -22.72
N LYS A 4 -6.48 12.67 -24.04
CA LYS A 4 -5.72 13.74 -24.68
C LYS A 4 -6.50 15.06 -24.54
N THR A 5 -7.80 15.08 -24.83
CA THR A 5 -8.66 16.24 -24.60
C THR A 5 -8.68 16.64 -23.13
N GLN A 6 -8.81 15.68 -22.21
CA GLN A 6 -8.80 15.95 -20.78
C GLN A 6 -7.47 16.58 -20.31
N ALA A 7 -6.34 16.12 -20.85
CA ALA A 7 -5.04 16.69 -20.54
C ALA A 7 -4.89 18.14 -21.02
N PHE A 8 -5.44 18.46 -22.20
CA PHE A 8 -5.48 19.82 -22.72
C PHE A 8 -6.32 20.73 -21.82
N ASP A 9 -7.52 20.29 -21.42
CA ASP A 9 -8.42 21.08 -20.56
C ASP A 9 -7.81 21.36 -19.19
N ILE A 10 -7.12 20.37 -18.61
CA ILE A 10 -6.39 20.56 -17.34
C ILE A 10 -5.23 21.53 -17.53
N ALA A 11 -4.46 21.40 -18.60
CA ALA A 11 -3.34 22.32 -18.87
C ALA A 11 -3.85 23.75 -19.04
N LEU A 12 -4.97 23.95 -19.75
CA LEU A 12 -5.62 25.24 -19.94
C LEU A 12 -6.09 25.82 -18.60
N LYS A 13 -6.81 25.03 -17.81
CA LYS A 13 -7.28 25.44 -16.48
C LYS A 13 -6.11 25.87 -15.57
N LEU A 14 -5.05 25.07 -15.48
CA LEU A 14 -3.89 25.40 -14.65
C LEU A 14 -3.17 26.68 -15.14
N SER A 15 -3.17 26.94 -16.45
CA SER A 15 -2.62 28.18 -17.03
C SER A 15 -3.41 29.43 -16.64
N GLU A 16 -4.71 29.29 -16.36
CA GLU A 16 -5.57 30.37 -15.88
C GLU A 16 -5.43 30.56 -14.37
N GLU A 17 -5.35 29.47 -13.61
CA GLU A 17 -5.22 29.49 -12.15
C GLU A 17 -3.87 30.00 -11.65
N ILE A 18 -2.77 29.81 -12.40
CA ILE A 18 -1.45 30.29 -11.99
C ILE A 18 -1.32 31.83 -12.06
N LYS A 19 -2.09 32.49 -12.93
CA LYS A 19 -2.04 33.96 -13.09
C LYS A 19 -2.38 34.73 -11.80
N PRO A 20 -3.54 34.50 -11.14
CA PRO A 20 -3.88 35.19 -9.90
C PRO A 20 -2.97 34.83 -8.72
N LEU A 21 -2.15 33.78 -8.82
CA LEU A 21 -1.21 33.35 -7.79
C LEU A 21 0.17 34.04 -7.91
N GLY A 22 0.34 34.98 -8.85
CA GLY A 22 1.63 35.63 -9.12
C GLY A 22 2.38 35.03 -10.31
N GLY A 23 1.67 34.35 -11.20
CA GLY A 23 2.18 33.85 -12.46
C GLY A 23 2.21 34.92 -13.55
N SER A 24 3.30 35.01 -14.31
CA SER A 24 3.49 35.92 -15.44
C SER A 24 4.02 35.18 -16.67
N GLU A 25 3.88 35.76 -17.87
CA GLU A 25 4.36 35.16 -19.13
C GLU A 25 3.84 33.73 -19.39
N ILE A 26 2.62 33.43 -18.96
CA ILE A 26 2.02 32.10 -19.11
C ILE A 26 1.61 31.84 -20.56
N SER A 27 2.16 30.79 -21.17
CA SER A 27 1.82 30.34 -22.52
C SER A 27 0.45 29.67 -22.57
N LEU A 28 -0.15 29.58 -23.76
CA LEU A 28 -1.21 28.62 -24.01
C LEU A 28 -0.65 27.18 -23.94
N PRO A 29 -1.49 26.17 -23.64
CA PRO A 29 -1.07 24.79 -23.69
C PRO A 29 -0.61 24.37 -25.09
N PHE A 30 0.53 23.69 -25.17
CA PHE A 30 1.05 23.12 -26.41
C PHE A 30 1.44 21.65 -26.21
N GLU A 31 1.29 20.85 -27.26
CA GLU A 31 1.53 19.40 -27.18
C GLU A 31 3.03 19.07 -27.31
N GLU A 32 3.52 18.20 -26.42
CA GLU A 32 4.88 17.64 -26.45
C GLU A 32 4.80 16.16 -26.06
N ASN A 33 5.36 15.23 -26.83
CA ASN A 33 5.58 13.81 -26.47
C ASN A 33 4.69 13.24 -25.33
N TYR A 34 3.43 12.91 -25.63
CA TYR A 34 2.45 12.34 -24.69
C TYR A 34 2.06 13.25 -23.50
N CYS A 35 2.21 14.57 -23.63
CA CYS A 35 1.72 15.55 -22.66
C CYS A 35 1.30 16.88 -23.32
N TYR A 36 0.56 17.69 -22.57
CA TYR A 36 0.39 19.12 -22.84
C TYR A 36 1.20 19.94 -21.83
N SER A 37 1.94 20.91 -22.34
CA SER A 37 2.83 21.76 -21.57
C SER A 37 2.36 23.20 -21.55
N VAL A 38 2.54 23.86 -20.41
CA VAL A 38 2.37 25.30 -20.21
C VAL A 38 3.65 25.84 -19.57
N THR A 39 4.21 26.88 -20.16
CA THR A 39 5.42 27.53 -19.66
C THR A 39 5.11 28.94 -19.19
N GLY A 40 5.85 29.43 -18.20
CA GLY A 40 5.81 30.83 -17.81
C GLY A 40 6.69 31.09 -16.61
N LYS A 41 6.34 32.08 -15.80
CA LYS A 41 7.05 32.45 -14.57
C LYS A 41 6.12 32.41 -13.37
N TYR A 42 6.68 32.08 -12.21
CA TYR A 42 6.07 32.22 -10.90
C TYR A 42 7.10 32.82 -9.96
N LEU A 43 6.77 33.92 -9.28
CA LEU A 43 7.74 34.71 -8.48
C LEU A 43 9.00 35.07 -9.29
N GLU A 44 8.81 35.50 -10.56
CA GLU A 44 9.89 35.79 -11.53
C GLU A 44 10.81 34.61 -11.89
N LYS A 45 10.52 33.39 -11.41
CA LYS A 45 11.29 32.18 -11.71
C LYS A 45 10.61 31.37 -12.80
N PRO A 46 11.36 30.82 -13.77
CA PRO A 46 10.78 30.02 -14.85
C PRO A 46 10.16 28.73 -14.30
N VAL A 47 8.94 28.46 -14.74
CA VAL A 47 8.15 27.26 -14.42
C VAL A 47 7.58 26.63 -15.68
N LYS A 48 7.42 25.30 -15.63
CA LYS A 48 6.78 24.49 -16.66
C LYS A 48 5.82 23.51 -16.00
N LEU A 49 4.55 23.60 -16.36
CA LEU A 49 3.50 22.66 -15.98
C LEU A 49 3.32 21.68 -17.14
N MET A 50 3.31 20.39 -16.83
CA MET A 50 3.15 19.32 -17.82
C MET A 50 2.03 18.38 -17.41
N VAL A 51 1.09 18.13 -18.31
CA VAL A 51 -0.02 17.20 -18.11
C VAL A 51 0.15 16.01 -19.04
N TYR A 52 0.75 14.94 -18.53
CA TYR A 52 0.94 13.69 -19.26
C TYR A 52 -0.37 12.93 -19.39
N PHE A 53 -0.58 12.28 -20.54
CA PHE A 53 -1.70 11.37 -20.80
C PHE A 53 -1.18 10.04 -21.33
N GLY A 54 -1.70 8.92 -20.80
CA GLY A 54 -1.32 7.58 -21.27
C GLY A 54 -2.10 6.46 -20.59
N ALA A 55 -1.66 5.21 -20.77
CA ALA A 55 -2.34 4.02 -20.24
C ALA A 55 -2.54 4.03 -18.72
N LYS A 56 -1.72 4.79 -17.98
CA LYS A 56 -1.81 4.96 -16.52
C LYS A 56 -2.68 6.15 -16.09
N GLY A 57 -3.34 6.83 -17.02
CA GLY A 57 -4.18 8.00 -16.77
C GLY A 57 -3.45 9.33 -16.98
N LEU A 58 -3.90 10.35 -16.26
CA LEU A 58 -3.38 11.73 -16.33
C LEU A 58 -2.39 11.98 -15.19
N LYS A 59 -1.30 12.68 -15.48
CA LYS A 59 -0.31 13.07 -14.47
C LYS A 59 0.14 14.50 -14.67
N VAL A 60 -0.05 15.34 -13.66
CA VAL A 60 0.45 16.71 -13.64
C VAL A 60 1.84 16.75 -13.02
N VAL A 61 2.77 17.47 -13.63
CA VAL A 61 4.14 17.66 -13.15
C VAL A 61 4.48 19.15 -13.22
N LEU A 62 4.95 19.69 -12.09
CA LEU A 62 5.53 21.02 -12.00
C LEU A 62 7.06 20.93 -12.01
N GLN A 63 7.68 21.57 -13.00
CA GLN A 63 9.13 21.76 -13.13
C GLN A 63 9.45 23.25 -13.07
N GLY A 64 10.66 23.60 -12.65
CA GLY A 64 11.12 24.99 -12.59
C GLY A 64 12.29 25.17 -11.65
N LYS A 65 12.76 26.42 -11.54
CA LYS A 65 13.83 26.80 -10.59
C LYS A 65 13.29 27.19 -9.21
N LEU A 66 12.21 26.55 -8.78
CA LEU A 66 11.60 26.75 -7.47
C LEU A 66 12.37 25.93 -6.42
N ASN A 67 12.53 26.48 -5.22
CA ASN A 67 12.99 25.69 -4.08
C ASN A 67 11.88 24.72 -3.59
N PRO A 68 12.18 23.75 -2.71
CA PRO A 68 11.18 22.78 -2.26
C PRO A 68 9.92 23.41 -1.64
N ALA A 69 10.06 24.46 -0.83
CA ALA A 69 8.93 25.12 -0.18
C ALA A 69 8.04 25.87 -1.18
N GLU A 70 8.64 26.62 -2.10
CA GLU A 70 7.93 27.33 -3.18
C GLU A 70 7.20 26.35 -4.11
N LYS A 71 7.83 25.20 -4.38
CA LYS A 71 7.24 24.15 -5.19
C LYS A 71 6.05 23.51 -4.50
N ASP A 72 6.15 23.23 -3.20
CA ASP A 72 5.06 22.63 -2.42
C ASP A 72 3.88 23.59 -2.27
N GLU A 73 4.16 24.87 -2.01
CA GLU A 73 3.15 25.94 -1.94
C GLU A 73 2.39 26.08 -3.27
N LEU A 74 3.11 26.26 -4.39
CA LEU A 74 2.46 26.38 -5.69
C LEU A 74 1.69 25.11 -6.07
N SER A 75 2.22 23.94 -5.72
CA SER A 75 1.53 22.67 -5.95
C SER A 75 0.28 22.51 -5.10
N GLN A 76 0.24 23.10 -3.90
CA GLN A 76 -0.95 23.11 -3.05
C GLN A 76 -2.00 24.10 -3.57
N LEU A 77 -1.58 25.31 -3.95
CA LEU A 77 -2.45 26.36 -4.47
C LEU A 77 -3.14 25.95 -5.79
N LEU A 78 -2.39 25.29 -6.68
CA LEU A 78 -2.92 24.76 -7.94
C LEU A 78 -3.63 23.40 -7.78
N GLY A 79 -3.75 22.89 -6.56
CA GLY A 79 -4.36 21.57 -6.31
C GLY A 79 -3.60 20.39 -6.94
N ILE A 80 -2.36 20.59 -7.40
CA ILE A 80 -1.50 19.56 -8.00
C ILE A 80 -1.18 18.45 -6.99
N ASN A 81 -0.98 18.81 -5.72
CA ASN A 81 -0.75 17.85 -4.63
C ASN A 81 -2.06 17.28 -4.03
N ALA A 82 -3.23 17.76 -4.46
CA ALA A 82 -4.52 17.32 -3.96
C ALA A 82 -5.32 16.47 -4.95
N ALA A 83 -4.93 16.43 -6.22
CA ALA A 83 -5.56 15.56 -7.20
C ALA A 83 -4.59 15.23 -8.35
N LEU A 84 -4.22 13.96 -8.44
CA LEU A 84 -4.52 13.24 -9.68
C LEU A 84 -5.88 13.75 -10.15
N PHE A 85 -5.97 14.63 -11.16
CA PHE A 85 -7.21 14.88 -11.89
C PHE A 85 -7.60 13.55 -12.52
N THR A 86 -8.16 12.68 -11.70
CA THR A 86 -8.85 11.48 -12.07
C THR A 86 -10.17 11.98 -12.61
N ALA A 87 -10.16 12.36 -13.88
CA ALA A 87 -11.32 12.16 -14.74
C ALA A 87 -11.49 10.64 -15.00
N LYS A 88 -11.57 9.89 -13.92
CA LYS A 88 -12.63 8.91 -13.74
C LYS A 88 -13.38 9.45 -12.54
N LYS A 89 -14.66 9.78 -12.74
CA LYS A 89 -15.66 9.41 -11.75
C LYS A 89 -15.35 7.95 -11.45
N GLU A 90 -14.58 7.65 -10.40
CA GLU A 90 -14.40 6.28 -9.96
C GLU A 90 -15.84 5.78 -9.86
N ALA A 91 -16.16 4.75 -10.63
CA ALA A 91 -17.47 4.13 -10.49
C ALA A 91 -17.59 3.86 -9.00
N GLU A 92 -18.52 4.56 -8.34
CA GLU A 92 -18.68 4.52 -6.89
C GLU A 92 -18.65 3.05 -6.51
N ILE A 93 -17.57 2.63 -5.84
CA ILE A 93 -17.34 1.21 -5.59
C ILE A 93 -18.44 0.83 -4.63
N LYS A 94 -19.43 0.09 -5.15
CA LYS A 94 -20.54 -0.37 -4.34
C LYS A 94 -20.04 -1.48 -3.43
N GLU A 95 -19.56 -1.07 -2.26
CA GLU A 95 -19.12 -2.00 -1.23
C GLU A 95 -20.35 -2.63 -0.53
N PRO A 96 -20.23 -3.86 0.01
CA PRO A 96 -21.24 -4.43 0.90
C PRO A 96 -21.45 -3.55 2.13
N GLU A 97 -22.64 -3.56 2.73
CA GLU A 97 -22.95 -2.76 3.94
C GLU A 97 -22.08 -3.12 5.14
N ALA A 98 -21.70 -4.40 5.24
CA ALA A 98 -20.79 -4.94 6.23
C ALA A 98 -20.00 -6.11 5.64
N TYR A 99 -18.70 -6.15 5.90
CA TYR A 99 -17.82 -7.21 5.40
C TYR A 99 -16.49 -7.23 6.13
N ALA A 100 -15.76 -8.34 6.01
CA ALA A 100 -14.37 -8.42 6.42
C ALA A 100 -13.44 -8.28 5.21
N GLY A 101 -12.47 -7.38 5.27
CA GLY A 101 -11.35 -7.29 4.34
C GLY A 101 -10.13 -8.00 4.88
N ILE A 102 -9.32 -8.61 4.02
CA ILE A 102 -8.08 -9.28 4.41
C ILE A 102 -6.95 -9.01 3.42
N ASP A 103 -5.75 -8.77 3.97
CA ASP A 103 -4.52 -8.56 3.20
C ASP A 103 -3.29 -9.03 4.00
N GLU A 104 -2.16 -9.15 3.29
CA GLU A 104 -0.87 -9.55 3.85
C GLU A 104 0.28 -8.60 3.52
N SER A 105 1.33 -8.65 4.34
CA SER A 105 2.58 -7.95 4.09
C SER A 105 3.78 -8.81 4.50
N GLY A 106 4.94 -8.53 3.90
CA GLY A 106 6.19 -9.23 4.20
C GLY A 106 6.44 -10.52 3.41
N LYS A 107 5.57 -10.89 2.47
CA LYS A 107 5.71 -12.14 1.69
C LYS A 107 6.95 -12.18 0.80
N GLY A 108 7.40 -11.03 0.30
CA GLY A 108 8.54 -10.88 -0.60
C GLY A 108 9.85 -10.48 0.06
N ASP A 109 9.84 -10.24 1.38
CA ASP A 109 11.04 -9.84 2.13
C ASP A 109 11.83 -11.08 2.57
N PHE A 110 13.13 -11.11 2.30
CA PHE A 110 14.02 -12.18 2.74
C PHE A 110 14.18 -12.16 4.27
N PHE A 111 14.42 -10.97 4.84
CA PHE A 111 14.30 -10.75 6.28
C PHE A 111 12.84 -10.62 6.70
N GLY A 112 12.57 -10.93 7.97
CA GLY A 112 11.34 -10.53 8.63
C GLY A 112 10.14 -11.43 8.42
N PRO A 113 9.01 -11.05 9.05
CA PRO A 113 7.86 -11.91 9.20
C PRO A 113 7.04 -11.97 7.91
N LEU A 114 6.10 -12.91 7.89
CA LEU A 114 4.90 -12.81 7.06
C LEU A 114 3.74 -12.39 7.97
N VAL A 115 3.06 -11.31 7.64
CA VAL A 115 1.95 -10.77 8.46
C VAL A 115 0.66 -10.78 7.66
N ILE A 116 -0.41 -11.27 8.26
CA ILE A 116 -1.76 -11.30 7.68
C ILE A 116 -2.69 -10.57 8.63
N THR A 117 -3.50 -9.66 8.14
CA THR A 117 -4.51 -8.95 8.95
C THR A 117 -5.88 -9.04 8.30
N ALA A 118 -6.89 -9.34 9.10
CA ALA A 118 -8.29 -9.20 8.71
C ALA A 118 -8.92 -8.04 9.49
N VAL A 119 -9.77 -7.26 8.85
CA VAL A 119 -10.52 -6.15 9.45
C VAL A 119 -11.98 -6.28 9.06
N TYR A 120 -12.89 -6.18 10.02
CA TYR A 120 -14.32 -6.06 9.77
C TYR A 120 -14.74 -4.59 9.80
N VAL A 121 -15.57 -4.20 8.84
CA VAL A 121 -16.17 -2.87 8.77
C VAL A 121 -17.66 -2.97 8.49
N ASP A 122 -18.40 -1.97 8.96
CA ASP A 122 -19.78 -1.71 8.58
C ASP A 122 -19.93 -0.24 8.13
N ASN A 123 -21.17 0.15 7.79
CA ASN A 123 -21.49 1.54 7.44
C ASN A 123 -21.15 2.56 8.52
N ALA A 124 -21.24 2.22 9.81
CA ALA A 124 -20.95 3.14 10.89
C ALA A 124 -19.44 3.40 10.96
N ILE A 125 -18.64 2.33 11.00
CA ILE A 125 -17.17 2.41 10.98
C ILE A 125 -16.70 3.19 9.76
N ARG A 126 -17.22 2.89 8.55
CA ARG A 126 -16.84 3.62 7.34
C ARG A 126 -17.13 5.12 7.41
N LYS A 127 -18.29 5.50 7.97
CA LYS A 127 -18.64 6.92 8.16
C LYS A 127 -17.68 7.61 9.13
N ASP A 128 -17.29 6.93 10.21
CA ASP A 128 -16.34 7.47 11.19
C ASP A 128 -14.95 7.70 10.58
N PHE A 129 -14.57 6.91 9.58
CA PHE A 129 -13.34 7.06 8.82
C PHE A 129 -13.47 7.93 7.54
N ALA A 130 -14.64 8.52 7.25
CA ALA A 130 -14.88 9.25 6.00
C ALA A 130 -13.91 10.44 5.76
N ASN A 131 -13.42 11.05 6.84
CA ASN A 131 -12.46 12.16 6.77
C ASN A 131 -10.99 11.70 6.81
N THR A 132 -10.74 10.41 6.97
CA THR A 132 -9.38 9.86 6.98
C THR A 132 -9.00 9.36 5.59
N ARG A 133 -7.90 9.89 5.03
CA ARG A 133 -7.33 9.38 3.79
C ARG A 133 -6.57 8.09 4.07
N ILE A 134 -7.27 6.96 3.95
CA ILE A 134 -6.63 5.64 3.90
C ILE A 134 -6.40 5.33 2.41
N ALA A 135 -5.19 5.64 1.95
CA ALA A 135 -4.75 5.39 0.58
C ALA A 135 -4.22 3.96 0.41
N ASP A 136 -3.94 3.56 -0.84
CA ASP A 136 -3.23 2.31 -1.14
C ASP A 136 -1.89 2.28 -0.38
N SER A 137 -1.76 1.31 0.53
CA SER A 137 -0.60 1.15 1.41
C SER A 137 0.71 1.00 0.64
N LYS A 138 0.66 0.56 -0.64
CA LYS A 138 1.83 0.40 -1.50
C LYS A 138 2.45 1.76 -1.87
N THR A 139 1.62 2.79 -1.99
CA THR A 139 2.05 4.17 -2.32
C THR A 139 2.38 5.02 -1.10
N MET A 140 1.99 4.57 0.09
CA MET A 140 2.26 5.24 1.35
C MET A 140 3.73 5.13 1.77
N THR A 141 4.27 6.22 2.32
CA THR A 141 5.57 6.19 3.00
C THR A 141 5.48 5.42 4.32
N ASP A 142 6.61 4.97 4.86
CA ASP A 142 6.62 4.30 6.17
C ASP A 142 6.08 5.22 7.28
N ALA A 143 6.32 6.53 7.20
CA ALA A 143 5.77 7.51 8.14
C ALA A 143 4.24 7.61 8.03
N ASP A 144 3.69 7.59 6.81
CA ASP A 144 2.24 7.58 6.59
C ASP A 144 1.61 6.30 7.14
N ILE A 145 2.25 5.14 6.92
CA ILE A 145 1.77 3.86 7.48
C ILE A 145 1.71 3.91 9.01
N ILE A 146 2.74 4.45 9.66
CA ILE A 146 2.79 4.58 11.13
C ILE A 146 1.68 5.51 11.63
N ARG A 147 1.45 6.65 10.95
CA ARG A 147 0.38 7.59 11.31
C ARG A 147 -0.99 6.95 11.13
N SER A 148 -1.28 6.44 9.94
CA SER A 148 -2.57 5.80 9.62
C SER A 148 -2.84 4.60 10.52
N TYR A 149 -1.84 3.78 10.84
CA TYR A 149 -2.03 2.68 11.79
C TYR A 149 -2.53 3.18 13.15
N LYS A 150 -1.94 4.26 13.70
CA LYS A 150 -2.36 4.84 14.99
C LYS A 150 -3.80 5.32 14.93
N ASP A 151 -4.18 6.02 13.86
CA ASP A 151 -5.54 6.52 13.66
C ASP A 151 -6.53 5.34 13.60
N ILE A 152 -6.22 4.32 12.82
CA ILE A 152 -7.04 3.11 12.63
C ILE A 152 -7.27 2.40 13.97
N VAL A 153 -6.20 2.01 14.68
CA VAL A 153 -6.33 1.18 15.89
C VAL A 153 -6.84 1.96 17.11
N SER A 154 -6.87 3.30 17.05
CA SER A 154 -7.49 4.12 18.09
C SER A 154 -9.02 4.06 18.08
N HIS A 155 -9.62 3.59 16.98
CA HIS A 155 -11.06 3.49 16.81
C HIS A 155 -11.65 2.38 17.69
N LYS A 156 -12.47 2.74 18.68
CA LYS A 156 -12.96 1.83 19.72
C LYS A 156 -13.77 0.64 19.21
N SER A 157 -14.52 0.84 18.12
CA SER A 157 -15.35 -0.21 17.52
C SER A 157 -14.63 -1.05 16.45
N LEU A 158 -13.33 -0.81 16.22
CA LEU A 158 -12.60 -1.55 15.19
C LEU A 158 -12.44 -3.01 15.59
N ILE A 159 -12.92 -3.90 14.72
CA ILE A 159 -12.73 -5.35 14.88
C ILE A 159 -11.69 -5.79 13.87
N TYR A 160 -10.51 -6.15 14.34
CA TYR A 160 -9.46 -6.71 13.50
C TYR A 160 -8.74 -7.86 14.23
N HIS A 161 -8.04 -8.67 13.44
CA HIS A 161 -7.14 -9.70 13.93
C HIS A 161 -5.88 -9.71 13.06
N THR A 162 -4.72 -9.94 13.66
CA THR A 162 -3.45 -10.01 12.96
C THR A 162 -2.67 -11.25 13.37
N ILE A 163 -2.23 -12.01 12.38
CA ILE A 163 -1.30 -13.13 12.55
C ILE A 163 0.08 -12.66 12.09
N VAL A 164 1.07 -12.72 12.99
CA VAL A 164 2.48 -12.44 12.67
C VAL A 164 3.27 -13.75 12.70
N LEU A 165 3.61 -14.27 11.52
CA LEU A 165 4.54 -15.39 11.40
C LEU A 165 5.98 -14.87 11.41
N LYS A 166 6.56 -14.80 12.61
CA LYS A 166 7.99 -14.52 12.79
C LYS A 166 8.85 -15.55 12.03
N PRO A 167 10.06 -15.19 11.57
CA PRO A 167 10.88 -16.08 10.72
C PRO A 167 11.08 -17.49 11.29
N ASN A 168 11.32 -17.63 12.60
CA ASN A 168 11.48 -18.94 13.24
C ASN A 168 10.24 -19.84 13.09
N LEU A 169 9.05 -19.28 13.33
CA LEU A 169 7.78 -19.96 13.18
C LEU A 169 7.47 -20.22 11.71
N TYR A 170 7.72 -19.23 10.85
CA TYR A 170 7.56 -19.34 9.41
C TYR A 170 8.36 -20.51 8.85
N ASN A 171 9.65 -20.59 9.17
CA ASN A 171 10.57 -21.62 8.70
C ASN A 171 10.19 -23.02 9.21
N ARG A 172 9.50 -23.13 10.34
CA ARG A 172 8.97 -24.40 10.86
C ARG A 172 7.69 -24.86 10.15
N ILE A 173 6.85 -23.92 9.70
CA ILE A 173 5.55 -24.22 9.09
C ILE A 173 5.67 -24.36 7.56
N TYR A 174 6.43 -23.48 6.90
CA TYR A 174 6.53 -23.40 5.45
C TYR A 174 6.82 -24.75 4.77
N PRO A 175 7.78 -25.59 5.23
CA PRO A 175 8.06 -26.88 4.60
C PRO A 175 6.87 -27.84 4.62
N LYS A 176 5.97 -27.71 5.61
CA LYS A 176 4.76 -28.54 5.73
C LYS A 176 3.63 -28.10 4.81
N MET A 177 3.69 -26.87 4.31
CA MET A 177 2.67 -26.30 3.42
C MET A 177 2.96 -26.56 1.94
N GLY A 178 4.19 -26.92 1.60
CA GLY A 178 4.65 -27.16 0.23
C GLY A 178 4.89 -25.89 -0.59
N ASN A 179 4.04 -24.86 -0.46
CA ASN A 179 4.24 -23.57 -1.12
C ASN A 179 3.67 -22.38 -0.30
N LEU A 180 4.12 -21.18 -0.65
CA LEU A 180 3.71 -19.93 -0.01
C LEU A 180 2.20 -19.68 -0.10
N ASN A 181 1.57 -19.96 -1.23
CA ASN A 181 0.15 -19.71 -1.43
C ASN A 181 -0.73 -20.60 -0.54
N ALA A 182 -0.30 -21.83 -0.26
CA ALA A 182 -0.97 -22.71 0.71
C ALA A 182 -0.84 -22.17 2.15
N LEU A 183 0.34 -21.66 2.52
CA LEU A 183 0.54 -21.00 3.82
C LEU A 183 -0.32 -19.74 3.95
N LEU A 184 -0.36 -18.89 2.92
CA LEU A 184 -1.20 -17.70 2.87
C LEU A 184 -2.68 -18.07 3.04
N SER A 185 -3.19 -19.02 2.23
CA SER A 185 -4.60 -19.44 2.31
C SER A 185 -4.99 -19.92 3.72
N LEU A 186 -4.14 -20.73 4.36
CA LEU A 186 -4.34 -21.19 5.74
C LEU A 186 -4.38 -20.02 6.72
N CYS A 187 -3.41 -19.11 6.64
CA CYS A 187 -3.31 -17.97 7.54
C CYS A 187 -4.45 -16.96 7.33
N HIS A 188 -4.86 -16.73 6.09
CA HIS A 188 -5.99 -15.86 5.76
C HIS A 188 -7.28 -16.41 6.37
N ALA A 189 -7.60 -17.67 6.10
CA ALA A 189 -8.78 -18.32 6.66
C ALA A 189 -8.75 -18.35 8.20
N LYS A 190 -7.58 -18.58 8.80
CA LYS A 190 -7.42 -18.53 10.26
C LYS A 190 -7.68 -17.12 10.79
N CYS A 191 -7.18 -16.08 10.13
CA CYS A 191 -7.40 -14.70 10.53
C CYS A 191 -8.90 -14.34 10.50
N ILE A 192 -9.60 -14.73 9.43
CA ILE A 192 -11.05 -14.53 9.28
C ILE A 192 -11.83 -15.32 10.34
N LYS A 193 -11.41 -16.56 10.65
CA LYS A 193 -12.01 -17.33 11.74
C LYS A 193 -11.95 -16.59 13.09
N GLU A 194 -10.83 -15.92 13.37
CA GLU A 194 -10.68 -15.13 14.61
C GLU A 194 -11.56 -13.88 14.62
N ILE A 195 -11.80 -13.24 13.46
CA ILE A 195 -12.85 -12.22 13.32
C ILE A 195 -14.22 -12.82 13.65
N GLY A 196 -14.52 -14.00 13.07
CA GLY A 196 -15.74 -14.79 13.27
C GLY A 196 -16.11 -15.10 14.73
N ARG A 197 -15.15 -15.04 15.65
CA ARG A 197 -15.38 -15.21 17.10
C ARG A 197 -16.03 -13.98 17.74
N LYS A 198 -15.82 -12.80 17.17
CA LYS A 198 -16.38 -11.52 17.63
C LYS A 198 -17.62 -11.15 16.81
N ILE A 199 -17.51 -11.29 15.50
CA ILE A 199 -18.57 -10.98 14.53
C ILE A 199 -18.45 -11.90 13.34
N ARG A 200 -19.57 -12.48 12.88
CA ARG A 200 -19.57 -13.38 11.72
C ARG A 200 -19.83 -12.56 10.45
N PRO A 201 -18.80 -12.27 9.62
CA PRO A 201 -19.03 -11.55 8.38
C PRO A 201 -19.79 -12.43 7.39
N GLU A 202 -20.82 -11.88 6.76
CA GLU A 202 -21.52 -12.55 5.64
C GLU A 202 -20.67 -12.52 4.36
N THR A 203 -19.85 -11.49 4.20
CA THR A 203 -18.95 -11.32 3.05
C THR A 203 -17.52 -11.13 3.52
N VAL A 204 -16.59 -11.80 2.85
CA VAL A 204 -15.14 -11.64 3.02
C VAL A 204 -14.56 -11.21 1.68
N ILE A 205 -13.75 -10.16 1.69
CA ILE A 205 -13.05 -9.63 0.52
C ILE A 205 -11.54 -9.75 0.71
N SER A 206 -10.85 -10.28 -0.29
CA SER A 206 -9.38 -10.47 -0.27
C SER A 206 -8.75 -10.07 -1.59
N ASP A 207 -7.52 -9.53 -1.57
CA ASP A 207 -6.71 -9.44 -2.80
C ASP A 207 -6.34 -10.84 -3.29
N ARG A 208 -6.38 -11.03 -4.61
CA ARG A 208 -6.15 -12.34 -5.22
C ARG A 208 -4.66 -12.67 -5.26
N PHE A 209 -4.18 -13.42 -4.27
CA PHE A 209 -2.82 -13.96 -4.22
C PHE A 209 -2.68 -15.39 -4.79
N SER A 210 -3.79 -16.12 -4.92
CA SER A 210 -3.81 -17.48 -5.47
C SER A 210 -5.20 -17.86 -5.98
N ASP A 211 -5.39 -19.12 -6.39
CA ASP A 211 -6.70 -19.68 -6.71
C ASP A 211 -7.68 -19.49 -5.53
N PRO A 212 -8.79 -18.75 -5.71
CA PRO A 212 -9.79 -18.52 -4.66
C PRO A 212 -10.33 -19.80 -4.03
N ALA A 213 -10.41 -20.91 -4.78
CA ALA A 213 -10.89 -22.19 -4.28
C ALA A 213 -10.05 -22.70 -3.10
N ARG A 214 -8.76 -22.36 -3.05
CA ARG A 214 -7.88 -22.76 -1.96
C ARG A 214 -8.20 -22.02 -0.66
N LEU A 215 -8.45 -20.71 -0.74
CA LEU A 215 -8.88 -19.94 0.43
C LEU A 215 -10.24 -20.43 0.90
N GLN A 216 -11.18 -20.64 -0.02
CA GLN A 216 -12.50 -21.20 0.28
C GLN A 216 -12.41 -22.53 1.02
N MET A 217 -11.60 -23.47 0.53
CA MET A 217 -11.37 -24.77 1.18
C MET A 217 -10.93 -24.63 2.65
N TYR A 218 -10.06 -23.66 2.97
CA TYR A 218 -9.65 -23.43 4.36
C TYR A 218 -10.72 -22.72 5.20
N LEU A 219 -11.53 -21.84 4.60
CA LEU A 219 -12.69 -21.23 5.27
C LEU A 219 -13.70 -22.31 5.66
N ASP A 220 -14.03 -23.21 4.73
CA ASP A 220 -14.92 -24.34 4.96
C ASP A 220 -14.38 -25.26 6.06
N ARG A 221 -13.08 -25.58 6.01
CA ARG A 221 -12.39 -26.37 7.05
C ARG A 221 -12.48 -25.74 8.44
N PHE A 222 -12.57 -24.40 8.51
CA PHE A 222 -12.73 -23.67 9.76
C PHE A 222 -14.18 -23.34 10.12
N ASN A 223 -15.15 -23.86 9.35
CA ASN A 223 -16.58 -23.59 9.49
C ASN A 223 -16.89 -22.08 9.43
N VAL A 224 -16.18 -21.35 8.56
CA VAL A 224 -16.46 -19.95 8.27
C VAL A 224 -17.39 -19.90 7.06
N ASN A 225 -18.68 -19.67 7.32
CA ASN A 225 -19.70 -19.58 6.28
C ASN A 225 -19.86 -18.11 5.86
N ALA A 226 -19.09 -17.69 4.86
CA ALA A 226 -19.09 -16.34 4.31
C ALA A 226 -18.90 -16.41 2.78
N ASN A 227 -19.53 -15.47 2.07
CA ASN A 227 -19.31 -15.28 0.64
C ASN A 227 -17.89 -14.70 0.41
N LEU A 228 -17.02 -15.46 -0.23
CA LEU A 228 -15.66 -15.03 -0.55
C LEU A 228 -15.62 -14.29 -1.89
N ILE A 229 -15.23 -13.02 -1.86
CA ILE A 229 -14.90 -12.20 -3.03
C ILE A 229 -13.37 -12.07 -3.09
N SER A 230 -12.75 -12.79 -4.02
CA SER A 230 -11.30 -12.73 -4.24
C SER A 230 -10.99 -12.18 -5.64
N GLU A 231 -10.47 -10.97 -5.69
CA GLU A 231 -10.18 -10.26 -6.93
C GLU A 231 -8.88 -9.47 -6.86
N THR A 232 -8.34 -9.13 -8.02
CA THR A 232 -7.11 -8.35 -8.14
C THR A 232 -7.40 -6.88 -7.90
N GLY A 233 -6.57 -6.21 -7.09
CA GLY A 233 -6.77 -4.79 -6.80
C GLY A 233 -7.82 -4.56 -5.72
N ALA A 234 -7.98 -5.52 -4.80
CA ALA A 234 -8.99 -5.45 -3.75
C ALA A 234 -8.68 -4.36 -2.69
N GLU A 235 -7.49 -3.74 -2.71
CA GLU A 235 -7.15 -2.57 -1.90
C GLU A 235 -8.09 -1.38 -2.14
N LYS A 236 -8.88 -1.40 -3.22
CA LYS A 236 -9.96 -0.44 -3.46
C LYS A 236 -11.12 -0.55 -2.47
N TYR A 237 -11.26 -1.68 -1.77
CA TYR A 237 -12.25 -1.87 -0.72
C TYR A 237 -11.68 -1.40 0.62
N PHE A 238 -12.46 -0.57 1.31
CA PHE A 238 -12.04 0.07 2.56
C PHE A 238 -11.45 -0.89 3.61
N ALA A 239 -12.10 -2.02 3.88
CA ALA A 239 -11.61 -2.97 4.88
C ALA A 239 -10.29 -3.66 4.48
N VAL A 240 -10.09 -3.88 3.17
CA VAL A 240 -8.85 -4.48 2.64
C VAL A 240 -7.72 -3.45 2.74
N ALA A 241 -7.99 -2.18 2.44
CA ALA A 241 -7.02 -1.09 2.62
C ALA A 241 -6.57 -0.97 4.09
N LEU A 242 -7.52 -1.01 5.04
CA LEU A 242 -7.23 -1.03 6.48
C LEU A 242 -6.35 -2.22 6.87
N ALA A 243 -6.71 -3.42 6.41
CA ALA A 243 -5.94 -4.64 6.64
C ALA A 243 -4.50 -4.51 6.15
N SER A 244 -4.32 -3.94 4.95
CA SER A 244 -3.02 -3.69 4.32
C SER A 244 -2.14 -2.77 5.17
N VAL A 245 -2.70 -1.64 5.63
CA VAL A 245 -1.99 -0.68 6.49
C VAL A 245 -1.54 -1.34 7.80
N ILE A 246 -2.44 -2.08 8.46
CA ILE A 246 -2.10 -2.76 9.72
C ILE A 246 -1.05 -3.85 9.49
N ALA A 247 -1.17 -4.68 8.45
CA ALA A 247 -0.20 -5.71 8.13
C ALA A 247 1.18 -5.11 7.84
N ARG A 248 1.24 -4.04 7.03
CA ARG A 248 2.48 -3.33 6.71
C ARG A 248 3.10 -2.70 7.95
N TYR A 249 2.33 -2.04 8.80
CA TYR A 249 2.83 -1.50 10.07
C TYR A 249 3.51 -2.58 10.92
N LYS A 250 2.90 -3.76 11.03
CA LYS A 250 3.45 -4.86 11.83
C LYS A 250 4.75 -5.43 11.26
N VAL A 251 4.94 -5.37 9.94
CA VAL A 251 6.24 -5.65 9.32
C VAL A 251 7.26 -4.58 9.72
N LEU A 252 6.93 -3.29 9.58
CA LEU A 252 7.81 -2.18 9.98
C LEU A 252 8.22 -2.25 11.45
N GLU A 253 7.25 -2.52 12.34
CA GLU A 253 7.47 -2.70 13.77
C GLU A 253 8.48 -3.82 14.05
N TRP A 254 8.37 -4.95 13.33
CA TRP A 254 9.32 -6.05 13.45
C TRP A 254 10.73 -5.64 12.99
N PHE A 255 10.84 -4.98 11.82
CA PHE A 255 12.13 -4.55 11.27
C PHE A 255 12.85 -3.59 12.20
N SER A 256 12.13 -2.63 12.78
CA SER A 256 12.68 -1.69 13.76
C SER A 256 13.24 -2.42 14.99
N LYS A 257 12.43 -3.30 15.62
CA LYS A 257 12.85 -4.07 16.81
C LYS A 257 14.00 -5.02 16.51
N ALA A 258 13.97 -5.71 15.37
CA ALA A 258 15.02 -6.65 14.99
C ALA A 258 16.35 -5.93 14.71
N SER A 259 16.29 -4.76 14.05
CA SER A 259 17.48 -3.95 13.78
C SER A 259 18.11 -3.42 15.06
N GLU A 260 17.28 -2.97 16.02
CA GLU A 260 17.72 -2.54 17.34
C GLU A 260 18.43 -3.67 18.11
N ILE A 261 17.84 -4.87 18.16
CA ILE A 261 18.39 -6.04 18.86
C ILE A 261 19.71 -6.53 18.22
N LEU A 262 19.85 -6.36 16.90
CA LEU A 262 21.05 -6.77 16.17
C LEU A 262 22.14 -5.70 16.12
N GLY A 263 21.80 -4.43 16.38
CA GLY A 263 22.72 -3.31 16.17
C GLY A 263 23.08 -3.09 14.69
N VAL A 264 22.23 -3.56 13.76
CA VAL A 264 22.42 -3.42 12.31
C VAL A 264 21.07 -3.20 11.66
N GLU A 265 20.99 -2.24 10.74
CA GLU A 265 19.79 -2.00 9.94
C GLU A 265 19.51 -3.18 9.00
N LEU A 266 18.31 -3.76 9.12
CA LEU A 266 17.88 -4.85 8.25
C LEU A 266 17.15 -4.29 7.01
N PRO A 267 17.66 -4.52 5.79
CA PRO A 267 16.99 -4.06 4.58
C PRO A 267 15.78 -4.93 4.24
N LYS A 268 14.77 -4.32 3.63
CA LYS A 268 13.60 -4.99 3.06
C LYS A 268 13.91 -5.54 1.66
N GLY A 269 13.08 -6.45 1.16
CA GLY A 269 13.21 -7.09 -0.13
C GLY A 269 14.14 -8.31 -0.11
N GLY A 270 14.69 -8.64 -1.28
CA GLY A 270 15.58 -9.78 -1.49
C GLY A 270 16.64 -9.47 -2.55
N ASN A 271 17.37 -8.37 -2.35
CA ASN A 271 18.42 -7.90 -3.26
C ASN A 271 19.83 -8.18 -2.68
N SER A 272 20.87 -7.80 -3.41
CA SER A 272 22.27 -7.98 -3.00
C SER A 272 22.62 -7.28 -1.68
N VAL A 273 21.97 -6.16 -1.36
CA VAL A 273 22.15 -5.48 -0.06
C VAL A 273 21.66 -6.38 1.07
N THR A 274 20.55 -7.08 0.84
CA THR A 274 19.95 -8.01 1.80
C THR A 274 20.86 -9.21 2.05
N GLU A 275 21.52 -9.71 1.01
CA GLU A 275 22.51 -10.79 1.09
C GLU A 275 23.74 -10.35 1.91
N SER A 276 24.32 -9.20 1.58
CA SER A 276 25.48 -8.64 2.30
C SER A 276 25.20 -8.44 3.79
N VAL A 277 24.01 -7.92 4.15
CA VAL A 277 23.62 -7.74 5.54
C VAL A 277 23.40 -9.10 6.23
N ALA A 278 22.86 -10.09 5.54
CA ALA A 278 22.72 -11.44 6.09
C ALA A 278 24.07 -12.09 6.38
N SER A 279 25.07 -11.94 5.50
CA SER A 279 26.44 -12.44 5.76
C SER A 279 27.06 -11.72 6.96
N LYS A 280 26.79 -10.42 7.16
CA LYS A 280 27.19 -9.69 8.36
C LYS A 280 26.53 -10.25 9.62
N VAL A 281 25.24 -10.58 9.57
CA VAL A 281 24.53 -11.22 10.70
C VAL A 281 25.15 -12.59 11.01
N VAL A 282 25.53 -13.37 10.00
CA VAL A 282 26.24 -14.65 10.19
C VAL A 282 27.58 -14.45 10.90
N GLN A 283 28.37 -13.44 10.49
CA GLN A 283 29.65 -13.12 11.15
C GLN A 283 29.45 -12.72 12.63
N MET A 284 28.36 -12.00 12.94
CA MET A 284 28.08 -11.49 14.29
C MET A 284 27.45 -12.53 15.23
N ARG A 285 26.59 -13.42 14.71
CA ARG A 285 25.71 -14.27 15.54
C ARG A 285 25.77 -15.76 15.18
N GLY A 286 26.57 -16.13 14.19
CA GLY A 286 26.64 -17.48 13.65
C GLY A 286 25.52 -17.81 12.66
N ARG A 287 25.75 -18.81 11.81
CA ARG A 287 24.80 -19.23 10.76
C ARG A 287 23.48 -19.76 11.32
N ASP A 288 23.54 -20.41 12.49
CA ASP A 288 22.36 -20.97 13.18
C ASP A 288 21.38 -19.90 13.69
N PHE A 289 21.80 -18.63 13.68
CA PHE A 289 20.91 -17.53 14.02
C PHE A 289 19.96 -17.13 12.88
N LEU A 290 20.34 -17.38 11.62
CA LEU A 290 19.57 -16.96 10.44
C LEU A 290 18.09 -17.35 10.46
N PRO A 291 17.69 -18.59 10.86
CA PRO A 291 16.28 -18.97 10.92
C PRO A 291 15.39 -18.07 11.80
N ASN A 292 15.98 -17.28 12.70
CA ASN A 292 15.26 -16.33 13.55
C ASN A 292 14.94 -15.00 12.86
N VAL A 293 15.62 -14.68 11.76
CA VAL A 293 15.55 -13.37 11.11
C VAL A 293 15.24 -13.43 9.61
N VAL A 294 15.55 -14.53 8.91
CA VAL A 294 15.27 -14.70 7.48
C VAL A 294 14.31 -15.85 7.18
N LYS A 295 13.66 -15.78 6.01
CA LYS A 295 12.90 -16.89 5.42
C LYS A 295 13.86 -17.82 4.67
N MET A 296 14.12 -19.00 5.22
CA MET A 296 15.22 -19.89 4.80
C MET A 296 15.06 -20.51 3.40
N HIS A 297 13.85 -20.52 2.84
CA HIS A 297 13.60 -21.08 1.49
C HIS A 297 13.92 -20.10 0.34
N PHE A 298 14.27 -18.85 0.66
CA PHE A 298 14.59 -17.85 -0.36
C PHE A 298 15.92 -18.19 -1.05
N LYS A 299 15.99 -17.94 -2.37
CA LYS A 299 17.20 -18.16 -3.18
C LYS A 299 18.40 -17.33 -2.70
N ASN A 300 18.14 -16.19 -2.05
CA ASN A 300 19.16 -15.32 -1.47
C ASN A 300 20.08 -16.07 -0.49
N LEU A 301 19.56 -17.07 0.23
CA LEU A 301 20.36 -17.84 1.20
C LEU A 301 21.57 -18.56 0.56
N GLY A 302 21.50 -18.90 -0.73
CA GLY A 302 22.62 -19.51 -1.45
C GLY A 302 23.78 -18.55 -1.72
N ARG A 303 23.60 -17.25 -1.46
CA ARG A 303 24.59 -16.17 -1.65
C ARG A 303 25.08 -15.58 -0.32
N VAL A 304 24.68 -16.19 0.82
CA VAL A 304 24.93 -15.71 2.19
C VAL A 304 25.97 -16.54 2.94
#